data_AF-A0A0E4BTE6-F1
#
_entry.id   AF-A0A0E4BTE6-F1
#
_cell.length_a   1.000
_cell.length_b   1.000
_cell.length_c   1.000
_cell.angle_alpha   90.00
_cell.angle_beta   90.00
_cell.angle_gamma   90.00
#
_symmetry.space_group_name_H-M   'P 1'
#
loop_
_entity.id
_entity.type
_entity.pdbx_description
1 polymer ?
#
loop_
_entity_poly.entity_id
_entity_poly.type
_entity_poly.pdbx_seq_one_letter_code
_entity_poly.pdbx_strand_id
1 'polypeptide(L)'
;MLNDYSFGGYLIFAGIPTFIDGRGELYGGPFIDRYNRAVALVDLGDFLKLLDEYKIGATLLAPRTPAVAMLDRLPQWQRVYSDDVAVVHKRRDAPQR
;
A
#
# COMPACT_ATOMS: atom_id res chain seq x y z
N MET A 1 1.76 1.58 7.02
CA MET A 1 1.10 0.64 6.08
C MET A 1 0.68 1.44 4.87
N LEU A 2 0.72 0.88 3.66
CA LEU A 2 0.14 1.50 2.46
C LEU A 2 -1.28 0.91 2.26
N ASN A 3 -2.32 1.73 2.38
CA ASN A 3 -3.70 1.30 2.15
C ASN A 3 -4.26 1.85 0.83
N ASP A 4 -5.22 1.14 0.25
CA ASP A 4 -6.08 1.69 -0.79
C ASP A 4 -6.91 2.85 -0.21
N TYR A 5 -7.12 3.90 -1.01
CA TYR A 5 -7.92 5.08 -0.66
C TYR A 5 -9.28 4.72 -0.08
N SER A 6 -9.94 3.71 -0.68
CA SER A 6 -11.26 3.25 -0.28
C SER A 6 -11.32 2.68 1.15
N PHE A 7 -10.22 2.16 1.68
CA PHE A 7 -10.15 1.67 3.06
C PHE A 7 -9.94 2.76 4.12
N GLY A 8 -9.61 3.99 3.71
CA GLY A 8 -9.22 5.06 4.63
C GLY A 8 -10.28 5.35 5.71
N GLY A 9 -11.55 5.43 5.32
CA GLY A 9 -12.64 5.68 6.27
C GLY A 9 -12.81 4.57 7.31
N TYR A 10 -12.70 3.30 6.89
CA TYR A 10 -12.79 2.15 7.79
C TYR A 10 -11.59 2.09 8.76
N LEU A 11 -10.38 2.37 8.26
CA LEU A 11 -9.18 2.42 9.10
C LEU A 11 -9.26 3.52 10.17
N ILE A 12 -9.78 4.69 9.82
CA ILE A 12 -10.05 5.77 10.79
C ILE A 12 -11.04 5.30 11.85
N PHE A 13 -12.15 4.67 11.45
CA PHE A 13 -13.13 4.12 12.37
C PHE A 13 -12.51 3.08 13.33
N ALA A 14 -11.59 2.26 12.83
CA ALA A 14 -10.87 1.25 13.62
C ALA A 14 -9.70 1.84 14.46
N GLY A 15 -9.44 3.15 14.41
CA GLY A 15 -8.33 3.79 15.13
C GLY A 15 -6.94 3.46 14.56
N ILE A 16 -6.86 3.03 13.30
CA ILE A 16 -5.61 2.66 12.63
C ILE A 16 -5.15 3.84 11.75
N PRO A 17 -3.88 4.29 11.85
CA PRO A 17 -3.34 5.32 10.99
C PRO A 17 -3.39 4.96 9.50
N THR A 18 -3.78 5.94 8.67
CA THR A 18 -3.92 5.82 7.22
C THR A 18 -2.70 6.41 6.49
N PHE A 19 -2.33 5.80 5.37
CA PHE A 19 -1.39 6.42 4.42
C PHE A 19 -2.09 7.48 3.56
N ILE A 20 -3.33 7.16 3.17
CA ILE A 20 -4.22 8.05 2.44
C ILE A 20 -5.67 7.73 2.86
N ASP A 21 -6.54 8.73 2.86
CA ASP A 21 -7.96 8.57 3.16
C ASP A 21 -8.82 9.66 2.50
N GLY A 22 -10.12 9.62 2.81
CA GLY A 22 -11.15 10.49 2.25
C GLY A 22 -10.92 12.00 2.42
N ARG A 23 -10.01 12.43 3.30
CA ARG A 23 -9.63 13.83 3.52
C ARG A 23 -8.57 14.29 2.51
N GLY A 24 -8.79 13.98 1.24
CA GLY A 24 -7.82 14.16 0.16
C GLY A 24 -7.23 15.59 0.09
N GLU A 25 -8.03 16.61 0.39
CA GLU A 25 -7.60 18.01 0.42
C GLU A 25 -6.42 18.29 1.36
N LEU A 26 -6.21 17.46 2.39
CA LEU A 26 -5.12 17.61 3.35
C LEU A 26 -3.78 17.08 2.83
N TYR A 27 -3.78 16.26 1.78
CA TYR A 27 -2.59 15.58 1.26
C TYR A 27 -1.89 16.37 0.14
N GLY A 28 -2.62 17.23 -0.56
CA GLY A 28 -2.11 18.00 -1.69
C GLY A 28 -1.97 17.20 -2.98
N GLY A 29 -2.15 17.88 -4.11
CA GLY A 29 -2.17 17.28 -5.45
C GLY A 29 -0.97 16.40 -5.79
N PRO A 30 0.29 16.85 -5.57
CA PRO A 30 1.47 16.05 -5.90
C PRO A 30 1.55 14.70 -5.17
N PHE A 31 1.14 14.67 -3.90
CA PHE A 31 1.13 13.41 -3.13
C PHE A 31 0.05 12.45 -3.66
N ILE A 32 -1.15 12.96 -3.91
CA ILE A 32 -2.25 12.15 -4.45
C ILE A 32 -1.88 11.57 -5.82
N ASP A 33 -1.27 12.37 -6.70
CA ASP A 33 -0.79 11.90 -8.00
C ASP A 33 0.25 10.79 -7.86
N ARG A 34 1.26 11.00 -7.00
CA ARG A 34 2.27 9.97 -6.74
C ARG A 34 1.66 8.68 -6.18
N TYR A 35 0.75 8.78 -5.22
CA TYR A 35 0.01 7.63 -4.70
C TYR A 35 -0.74 6.88 -5.80
N ASN A 36 -1.52 7.59 -6.63
CA ASN A 36 -2.29 6.98 -7.72
C ASN A 36 -1.40 6.26 -8.72
N ARG A 37 -0.30 6.90 -9.13
CA ARG A 37 0.70 6.30 -10.02
C ARG A 37 1.37 5.07 -9.41
N ALA A 38 1.65 5.10 -8.10
CA ALA A 38 2.27 4.01 -7.37
C ALA A 38 1.35 2.77 -7.30
N VAL A 39 0.08 2.93 -6.92
CA VAL A 39 -0.86 1.78 -6.84
C VAL A 39 -1.28 1.25 -8.21
N ALA A 40 -1.31 2.12 -9.22
CA ALA A 40 -1.48 1.74 -10.62
C ALA A 40 -0.21 1.13 -11.26
N LEU A 41 0.90 1.11 -10.51
CA LEU A 41 2.20 0.58 -10.94
C LEU A 41 2.72 1.21 -12.25
N VAL A 42 2.49 2.52 -12.43
CA VAL A 42 2.93 3.27 -13.62
C VAL A 42 4.45 3.33 -13.71
N ASP A 43 5.12 3.46 -12.56
CA ASP A 43 6.58 3.42 -12.43
C ASP A 43 6.93 2.49 -11.27
N LEU A 44 7.49 1.32 -11.60
CA LEU A 44 7.90 0.34 -10.60
C LEU A 44 9.02 0.86 -9.70
N GLY A 45 9.98 1.62 -10.26
CA GLY A 45 11.09 2.15 -9.51
C GLY A 45 10.63 3.16 -8.46
N ASP A 46 9.70 4.05 -8.82
CA ASP A 46 9.11 4.98 -7.85
C ASP A 46 8.23 4.27 -6.81
N PHE A 47 7.46 3.24 -7.21
CA PHE A 47 6.69 2.44 -6.24
C PHE A 47 7.61 1.81 -5.17
N LEU A 48 8.71 1.19 -5.57
CA LEU A 48 9.68 0.61 -4.63
C LEU A 48 10.31 1.67 -3.73
N LYS A 49 10.69 2.84 -4.30
CA LYS A 49 11.19 3.97 -3.52
C LYS A 49 10.17 4.47 -2.50
N LEU A 50 8.90 4.60 -2.87
CA LEU A 50 7.83 5.01 -1.97
C LEU A 50 7.68 4.02 -0.81
N LEU A 51 7.69 2.71 -1.10
CA LEU A 51 7.62 1.68 -0.04
C LEU A 51 8.77 1.82 0.97
N ASP A 52 9.98 2.11 0.52
CA ASP A 52 11.15 2.28 1.39
C ASP A 52 11.17 3.65 2.10
N GLU A 53 10.87 4.74 1.40
CA GLU A 53 10.81 6.12 1.91
C GLU A 53 9.86 6.23 3.10
N TYR A 54 8.66 5.66 2.98
CA TYR A 54 7.65 5.65 4.03
C TYR A 54 7.75 4.44 4.96
N LYS A 55 8.83 3.65 4.85
CA LYS A 55 9.09 2.46 5.69
C LYS A 55 7.88 1.53 5.76
N ILE A 56 7.24 1.29 4.62
CA ILE A 56 6.02 0.49 4.54
C ILE A 56 6.37 -0.97 4.85
N GLY A 57 5.84 -1.46 5.97
CA GLY A 57 5.96 -2.87 6.40
C GLY A 57 4.73 -3.73 6.09
N ALA A 58 3.62 -3.12 5.67
CA ALA A 58 2.40 -3.81 5.32
C ALA A 58 1.61 -3.04 4.27
N THR A 59 0.82 -3.74 3.45
CA THR A 59 -0.15 -3.15 2.52
C THR A 59 -1.55 -3.70 2.75
N LEU A 60 -2.57 -2.89 2.45
CA LEU A 60 -3.98 -3.27 2.43
C LEU A 60 -4.59 -2.72 1.14
N LEU A 61 -4.68 -3.56 0.10
CA LEU A 61 -5.06 -3.13 -1.26
C LEU A 61 -6.26 -3.93 -1.77
N ALA A 62 -7.03 -3.36 -2.70
CA ALA A 62 -8.07 -4.13 -3.39
C ALA A 62 -7.43 -5.22 -4.29
N PRO A 63 -8.07 -6.39 -4.48
CA PRO A 63 -7.49 -7.52 -5.21
C PRO A 63 -7.06 -7.23 -6.66
N ARG A 64 -7.69 -6.24 -7.30
CA ARG A 64 -7.40 -5.84 -8.69
C ARG A 64 -6.41 -4.68 -8.82
N THR A 65 -5.87 -4.17 -7.71
CA THR A 65 -4.88 -3.09 -7.75
C THR A 65 -3.57 -3.63 -8.35
N PRO A 66 -3.02 -3.03 -9.43
CA PRO A 66 -1.82 -3.54 -10.12
C PRO A 66 -0.62 -3.83 -9.21
N ALA A 67 -0.42 -3.00 -8.17
CA ALA A 67 0.63 -3.20 -7.18
C ALA A 67 0.57 -4.54 -6.43
N VAL A 68 -0.60 -5.17 -6.30
CA VAL A 68 -0.75 -6.51 -5.68
C VAL A 68 0.09 -7.54 -6.43
N ALA A 69 -0.06 -7.59 -7.75
CA ALA A 69 0.64 -8.56 -8.60
C ALA A 69 2.18 -8.38 -8.53
N MET A 70 2.66 -7.15 -8.32
CA MET A 70 4.07 -6.89 -8.10
C MET A 70 4.54 -7.41 -6.74
N LEU A 71 3.80 -7.09 -5.67
CA LEU A 71 4.14 -7.51 -4.30
C LEU A 71 4.20 -9.03 -4.16
N ASP A 72 3.33 -9.77 -4.85
CA ASP A 72 3.37 -11.24 -4.88
C ASP A 72 4.68 -11.82 -5.44
N ARG A 73 5.35 -11.08 -6.33
CA ARG A 73 6.58 -11.51 -7.00
C ARG A 73 7.84 -11.12 -6.24
N LEU A 74 7.72 -10.25 -5.23
CA LEU A 74 8.85 -9.74 -4.48
C LEU A 74 9.18 -10.69 -3.30
N PRO A 75 10.41 -11.26 -3.24
CA PRO A 75 10.77 -12.22 -2.20
C PRO A 75 10.77 -11.63 -0.79
N GLN A 76 10.97 -10.31 -0.66
CA GLN A 76 10.90 -9.58 0.61
C GLN A 76 9.47 -9.29 1.08
N TRP A 77 8.45 -9.67 0.30
CA TRP A 77 7.05 -9.53 0.65
C TRP A 77 6.39 -10.90 0.75
N GLN A 78 5.31 -10.96 1.51
CA GLN A 78 4.47 -12.14 1.65
C GLN A 78 3.02 -11.69 1.71
N ARG A 79 2.18 -12.27 0.85
CA ARG A 79 0.73 -12.20 0.98
C ARG A 79 0.31 -13.01 2.20
N VAL A 80 -0.31 -12.36 3.18
CA VAL A 80 -0.75 -13.00 4.45
C VAL A 80 -2.27 -13.13 4.54
N TYR A 81 -3.01 -12.42 3.68
CA TYR A 81 -4.47 -12.50 3.58
C TYR A 81 -4.93 -12.13 2.18
N SER A 82 -6.02 -12.74 1.72
CA SER A 82 -6.72 -12.38 0.49
C SER A 82 -8.15 -12.89 0.52
N ASP A 83 -9.09 -12.03 0.13
CA ASP A 83 -10.47 -12.38 -0.21
C ASP A 83 -10.89 -11.56 -1.45
N ASP A 84 -12.20 -11.46 -1.69
CA ASP A 84 -12.79 -10.67 -2.78
C ASP A 84 -12.80 -9.16 -2.51
N VAL A 85 -12.51 -8.73 -1.27
CA VAL A 85 -12.52 -7.33 -0.84
C VAL A 85 -11.11 -6.76 -0.76
N ALA A 86 -10.15 -7.50 -0.18
CA ALA A 86 -8.85 -7.01 0.21
C ALA A 86 -7.74 -8.06 0.06
N VAL A 87 -6.53 -7.56 -0.16
CA VAL A 87 -5.28 -8.32 -0.10
C VAL A 87 -4.34 -7.63 0.87
N VAL A 88 -3.77 -8.41 1.79
CA VAL A 88 -2.77 -7.92 2.73
C VAL A 88 -1.43 -8.54 2.43
N HIS A 89 -0.42 -7.69 2.27
CA HIS A 89 0.97 -8.13 2.26
C HIS A 89 1.68 -7.63 3.51
N LYS A 90 2.59 -8.44 4.03
CA LYS A 90 3.55 -8.04 5.07
C LYS A 90 4.95 -8.12 4.47
N ARG A 91 5.80 -7.13 4.76
CA ARG A 91 7.23 -7.18 4.47
C ARG A 91 7.82 -8.24 5.39
N ARG A 92 8.62 -9.15 4.83
CA ARG A 92 9.32 -10.17 5.61
C ARG A 92 10.36 -9.46 6.47
N ASP A 93 10.46 -9.88 7.72
CA ASP A 93 11.59 -9.51 8.54
C ASP A 93 12.84 -10.10 7.85
N ALA A 94 13.90 -9.30 7.73
CA ALA A 94 15.17 -9.84 7.23
C ALA A 94 15.54 -11.03 8.13
N PRO A 95 15.97 -12.19 7.58
CA PRO A 95 16.49 -13.25 8.42
C PRO A 95 17.58 -12.63 9.28
N GLN A 96 17.39 -12.68 10.59
CA GLN A 96 18.42 -12.30 11.56
C GLN A 96 19.59 -13.24 11.29
N ARG A 97 20.65 -12.71 10.67
CA ARG A 97 21.92 -13.43 10.51
C ARG A 97 22.63 -13.50 11.85
#